data_AF-A0AAN1X898-F1
#
_entry.id   AF-A0AAN1X898-F1
#
_cell.length_a   1.000
_cell.length_b   1.000
_cell.length_c   1.000
_cell.angle_alpha   90.00
_cell.angle_beta   90.00
_cell.angle_gamma   90.00
#
_symmetry.space_group_name_H-M   'P 1'
#
loop_
_entity.id
_entity.type
_entity.pdbx_description
1 polymer ?
#
loop_
_entity_poly.entity_id
_entity_poly.type
_entity_poly.pdbx_seq_one_letter_code
_entity_poly.pdbx_strand_id
1 'polypeptide(L)'
;MNEEQAVLDFFSQEENLPLAVIAAEHLDAIRLRLNNEFWLALRERLDRWLEQQSLPWSTQVTEDRNNDACLVGVYLQPNAEQAVFLRAFMEQQFLGDHYRVFYGLMWNNAPDASKKALPAVEALRARLGDAGFKHSDSFLGWQWLPWHPRRRDFLLPFITRREELLDDAMRPWQSLLLEHGEQLRLSNLALQEAPRSAVVSLDQLRGRSKS
;
A
#
# COMPACT_ATOMS: atom_id res chain seq x y z
N MET A 1 41.05 -3.93 17.33
CA MET A 1 40.06 -5.00 17.08
C MET A 1 38.73 -4.31 16.86
N ASN A 2 38.03 -4.59 15.75
CA ASN A 2 36.72 -3.98 15.49
C ASN A 2 35.71 -4.60 16.47
N GLU A 3 35.15 -3.80 17.37
CA GLU A 3 34.19 -4.26 18.38
C GLU A 3 32.98 -4.95 17.74
N GLU A 4 32.53 -4.46 16.57
CA GLU A 4 31.45 -5.09 15.82
C GLU A 4 31.83 -6.51 15.36
N GLN A 5 33.07 -6.70 14.88
CA GLN A 5 33.53 -8.02 14.43
C GLN A 5 33.67 -8.99 15.61
N ALA A 6 34.13 -8.52 16.77
CA ALA A 6 34.22 -9.36 17.96
C ALA A 6 32.84 -9.87 18.42
N VAL A 7 31.79 -9.05 18.30
CA VAL A 7 30.41 -9.46 18.61
C VAL A 7 29.88 -10.46 17.59
N LEU A 8 30.16 -10.26 16.30
CA LEU A 8 29.77 -11.20 15.25
C LEU A 8 30.48 -12.55 15.42
N ASP A 9 31.77 -12.54 15.71
CA ASP A 9 32.57 -13.75 15.94
C ASP A 9 32.03 -14.51 17.17
N PHE A 10 31.65 -13.80 18.24
CA PHE A 10 31.02 -14.39 19.42
C PHE A 10 29.72 -15.12 19.07
N PHE A 11 28.78 -14.47 18.39
CA PHE A 11 27.50 -15.10 18.02
C PHE A 11 27.63 -16.19 16.93
N SER A 12 28.76 -16.26 16.23
CA SER A 12 29.01 -17.29 15.21
C SER A 12 29.44 -18.64 15.77
N GLN A 13 29.81 -18.71 17.06
CA GLN A 13 30.23 -19.95 17.72
C GLN A 13 29.03 -20.78 18.14
N GLU A 14 29.05 -22.10 17.87
CA GLU A 14 27.95 -23.03 18.16
C GLU A 14 27.58 -23.06 19.66
N GLU A 15 28.56 -22.96 20.54
CA GLU A 15 28.37 -22.86 22.00
C GLU A 15 27.56 -21.64 22.44
N ASN A 16 27.55 -20.57 21.63
CA ASN A 16 26.76 -19.36 21.87
C ASN A 16 25.40 -19.39 21.17
N LEU A 17 25.01 -20.50 20.52
CA LEU A 17 23.73 -20.62 19.82
C LEU A 17 22.52 -20.26 20.70
N PRO A 18 22.41 -20.68 21.99
CA PRO A 18 21.29 -20.27 22.84
C PRO A 18 21.18 -18.74 22.99
N LEU A 19 22.31 -18.05 23.13
CA LEU A 19 22.34 -16.58 23.20
C LEU A 19 22.03 -15.95 21.84
N ALA A 20 22.52 -16.53 20.75
CA ALA A 20 22.23 -16.06 19.39
C ALA A 20 20.73 -16.13 19.06
N VAL A 21 20.05 -17.21 19.47
CA VAL A 21 18.60 -17.38 19.28
C VAL A 21 17.83 -16.31 20.07
N ILE A 22 18.14 -16.10 21.34
CA ILE A 22 17.51 -15.05 22.16
C ILE A 22 17.74 -13.66 21.55
N ALA A 23 18.97 -13.38 21.10
CA ALA A 23 19.29 -12.13 20.43
C ALA A 23 18.47 -11.94 19.15
N ALA A 24 18.27 -13.01 18.36
CA ALA A 24 17.46 -12.98 17.15
C ALA A 24 15.99 -12.63 17.45
N GLU A 25 15.40 -13.19 18.51
CA GLU A 25 14.03 -12.86 18.94
C GLU A 25 13.88 -11.39 19.31
N HIS A 26 14.84 -10.85 20.07
CA HIS A 26 14.86 -9.42 20.40
C HIS A 26 15.02 -8.54 19.16
N LEU A 27 15.86 -8.95 18.21
CA LEU A 27 16.06 -8.24 16.95
C LEU A 27 14.78 -8.24 16.10
N ASP A 28 14.03 -9.34 16.06
CA ASP A 28 12.77 -9.41 15.34
C ASP A 28 11.69 -8.53 15.99
N ALA A 29 11.65 -8.44 17.32
CA ALA A 29 10.80 -7.49 18.02
C ALA A 29 11.16 -6.03 17.69
N ILE A 30 12.46 -5.70 17.60
CA ILE A 30 12.93 -4.37 17.18
C ILE A 30 12.52 -4.09 15.73
N ARG A 31 12.70 -5.06 14.81
CA ARG A 31 12.31 -4.93 13.41
C ARG A 31 10.82 -4.66 13.25
N LEU A 32 9.98 -5.40 13.99
CA LEU A 32 8.52 -5.21 13.98
C LEU A 32 8.15 -3.81 14.49
N ARG A 33 8.74 -3.38 15.61
CA ARG A 33 8.50 -2.04 16.16
C ARG A 33 8.86 -0.95 15.16
N LEU A 34 10.06 -1.02 14.58
CA LEU A 34 10.52 -0.04 13.58
C LEU A 34 9.67 -0.04 12.31
N ASN A 35 9.23 -1.22 11.86
CA ASN A 35 8.29 -1.35 10.75
C ASN A 35 6.98 -0.60 11.02
N ASN A 36 6.36 -0.82 12.18
CA ASN A 36 5.11 -0.16 12.52
C ASN A 36 5.29 1.34 12.70
N GLU A 37 6.38 1.74 13.34
CA GLU A 37 6.74 3.14 13.53
C GLU A 37 6.92 3.87 12.19
N PHE A 38 7.52 3.21 11.19
CA PHE A 38 7.61 3.76 9.83
C PHE A 38 6.22 4.03 9.23
N TRP A 39 5.32 3.03 9.25
CA TRP A 39 3.99 3.18 8.68
C TRP A 39 3.16 4.26 9.38
N LEU A 40 3.23 4.34 10.70
CA LEU A 40 2.54 5.37 11.48
C LEU A 40 3.10 6.77 11.20
N ALA A 41 4.43 6.92 11.14
CA ALA A 41 5.05 8.20 10.84
C ALA A 41 4.76 8.67 9.40
N LEU A 42 4.77 7.75 8.44
CA LEU A 42 4.38 8.04 7.06
C LEU A 42 2.92 8.47 6.98
N ARG A 43 2.02 7.75 7.68
CA ARG A 43 0.61 8.10 7.77
C ARG A 43 0.40 9.50 8.32
N GLU A 44 1.02 9.85 9.44
CA GLU A 44 0.90 11.16 10.06
C GLU A 44 1.39 12.29 9.12
N ARG A 45 2.48 12.05 8.39
CA ARG A 45 2.98 13.00 7.39
C ARG A 45 2.01 13.14 6.22
N LEU A 46 1.44 12.04 5.76
CA LEU A 46 0.44 12.02 4.71
C LEU A 46 -0.84 12.74 5.13
N ASP A 47 -1.36 12.51 6.35
CA ASP A 47 -2.53 13.22 6.89
C ASP A 47 -2.32 14.74 6.88
N ARG A 48 -1.19 15.22 7.43
CA ARG A 48 -0.85 16.64 7.43
C ARG A 48 -0.77 17.22 6.01
N TRP A 49 -0.17 16.47 5.08
CA TRP A 49 -0.05 16.91 3.69
C TRP A 49 -1.41 16.95 2.98
N LEU A 50 -2.27 15.95 3.18
CA LEU A 50 -3.63 15.92 2.63
C LEU A 50 -4.47 17.11 3.12
N GLU A 51 -4.37 17.43 4.41
CA GLU A 51 -5.04 18.60 5.00
C GLU A 51 -4.53 19.92 4.38
N GLN A 52 -3.21 20.09 4.26
CA GLN A 52 -2.59 21.26 3.63
C GLN A 52 -3.03 21.44 2.18
N GLN A 53 -3.20 20.35 1.44
CA GLN A 53 -3.68 20.36 0.06
C GLN A 53 -5.21 20.40 -0.06
N SER A 54 -5.94 20.36 1.06
CA SER A 54 -7.41 20.26 1.10
C SER A 54 -7.97 19.11 0.25
N LEU A 55 -7.26 17.98 0.23
CA LEU A 55 -7.66 16.81 -0.55
C LEU A 55 -8.74 16.00 0.21
N PRO A 56 -9.76 15.45 -0.48
CA PRO A 56 -10.93 14.83 0.16
C PRO A 56 -10.68 13.37 0.59
N TRP A 57 -9.51 13.10 1.17
CA TRP A 57 -9.08 11.77 1.56
C TRP A 57 -8.78 11.71 3.06
N SER A 58 -8.99 10.53 3.63
CA SER A 58 -8.49 10.15 4.95
C SER A 58 -7.54 8.96 4.80
N THR A 59 -6.54 8.86 5.66
CA THR A 59 -5.63 7.71 5.66
C THR A 59 -6.16 6.58 6.55
N GLN A 60 -5.89 5.35 6.15
CA GLN A 60 -6.12 4.14 6.92
C GLN A 60 -4.87 3.28 6.87
N VAL A 61 -4.59 2.54 7.96
CA VAL A 61 -3.50 1.56 7.97
C VAL A 61 -4.00 0.20 7.48
N THR A 62 -3.10 -0.58 6.89
CA THR A 62 -3.34 -1.99 6.57
C THR A 62 -2.57 -2.86 7.57
N GLU A 63 -3.24 -3.84 8.17
CA GLU A 63 -2.66 -4.85 9.05
C GLU A 63 -2.32 -6.14 8.28
N ASP A 64 -1.31 -6.88 8.73
CA ASP A 64 -1.01 -8.21 8.19
C ASP A 64 -2.14 -9.18 8.56
N ARG A 65 -2.60 -9.96 7.58
CA ARG A 65 -3.71 -10.91 7.78
C ARG A 65 -3.40 -12.01 8.79
N ASN A 66 -2.12 -12.31 9.01
CA ASN A 66 -1.66 -13.35 9.92
C ASN A 66 -1.15 -12.78 11.25
N ASN A 67 -1.02 -11.45 11.36
CA ASN A 67 -0.53 -10.78 12.55
C ASN A 67 -1.03 -9.33 12.58
N ASP A 68 -2.13 -9.10 13.30
CA ASP A 68 -2.75 -7.78 13.48
C ASP A 68 -1.80 -6.75 14.13
N ALA A 69 -0.84 -7.21 14.93
CA ALA A 69 0.21 -6.35 15.49
C ALA A 69 1.25 -5.90 14.44
N CYS A 70 1.20 -6.38 13.19
CA CYS A 70 2.10 -5.97 12.11
C CYS A 70 1.38 -5.07 11.10
N LEU A 71 1.81 -3.81 11.02
CA LEU A 71 1.36 -2.92 9.95
C LEU A 71 2.08 -3.28 8.65
N VAL A 72 1.32 -3.29 7.55
CA VAL A 72 1.81 -3.62 6.21
C VAL A 72 1.55 -2.52 5.20
N GLY A 73 0.92 -1.41 5.58
CA GLY A 73 0.77 -0.29 4.66
C GLY A 73 -0.17 0.80 5.11
N VAL A 74 -0.42 1.71 4.18
CA VAL A 74 -1.36 2.82 4.29
C VAL A 74 -2.14 2.94 2.98
N TYR A 75 -3.43 3.23 3.06
CA TYR A 75 -4.27 3.54 1.91
C TYR A 75 -5.18 4.73 2.18
N LEU A 76 -5.71 5.31 1.10
CA LEU A 76 -6.65 6.41 1.18
C LEU A 76 -8.09 5.95 1.09
N GLN A 77 -8.94 6.61 1.86
CA GLN A 77 -10.39 6.44 1.85
C GLN A 77 -11.03 7.80 1.52
N PRO A 78 -11.95 7.88 0.55
CA PRO A 78 -12.64 9.13 0.27
C PRO A 78 -13.49 9.52 1.47
N ASN A 79 -13.58 10.82 1.75
CA ASN A 79 -14.42 11.34 2.85
C ASN A 79 -15.92 11.18 2.54
N ALA A 80 -16.28 11.11 1.25
CA ALA A 80 -17.63 10.83 0.81
C ALA A 80 -17.85 9.32 0.66
N GLU A 81 -19.03 8.85 1.05
CA GLU A 81 -19.39 7.44 0.90
C GLU A 81 -19.57 7.09 -0.59
N GLN A 82 -18.81 6.09 -1.05
CA GLN A 82 -18.87 5.61 -2.42
C GLN A 82 -18.68 4.08 -2.44
N ALA A 83 -19.55 3.38 -3.16
CA ALA A 83 -19.55 1.92 -3.17
C ALA A 83 -18.35 1.32 -3.92
N VAL A 84 -17.98 1.90 -5.06
CA VAL A 84 -16.85 1.48 -5.88
C VAL A 84 -16.02 2.70 -6.25
N PHE A 85 -14.75 2.71 -5.87
CA PHE A 85 -13.79 3.76 -6.16
C PHE A 85 -12.37 3.19 -6.27
N LEU A 86 -11.50 3.98 -6.88
CA LEU A 86 -10.06 3.81 -6.90
C LEU A 86 -9.45 4.57 -5.72
N ARG A 87 -8.55 3.91 -5.01
CA ARG A 87 -7.79 4.50 -3.91
C ARG A 87 -6.29 4.36 -4.13
N ALA A 88 -5.55 5.41 -3.76
CA ALA A 88 -4.12 5.31 -3.65
C ALA A 88 -3.74 4.47 -2.42
N PHE A 89 -2.68 3.68 -2.56
CA PHE A 89 -2.17 2.82 -1.50
C PHE A 89 -0.64 2.70 -1.60
N MET A 90 -0.02 2.38 -0.46
CA MET A 90 1.36 1.92 -0.36
C MET A 90 1.40 0.80 0.68
N GLU A 91 1.82 -0.38 0.27
CA GLU A 91 1.83 -1.59 1.09
C GLU A 91 3.14 -2.36 0.92
N GLN A 92 3.45 -3.26 1.84
CA GLN A 92 4.52 -4.24 1.71
C GLN A 92 3.95 -5.64 1.47
N GLN A 93 4.61 -6.39 0.59
CA GLN A 93 4.29 -7.77 0.32
C GLN A 93 5.48 -8.66 0.68
N PHE A 94 5.19 -9.81 1.30
CA PHE A 94 6.19 -10.86 1.50
C PHE A 94 6.40 -11.64 0.20
N LEU A 95 7.65 -11.72 -0.27
CA LEU A 95 8.04 -12.35 -1.54
C LEU A 95 8.81 -13.66 -1.32
N GLY A 96 8.57 -14.35 -0.21
CA GLY A 96 9.13 -15.67 0.11
C GLY A 96 10.27 -15.62 1.13
N ASP A 97 11.20 -14.66 1.00
CA ASP A 97 12.33 -14.47 1.92
C ASP A 97 12.42 -13.02 2.45
N HIS A 98 11.78 -12.07 1.77
CA HIS A 98 11.84 -10.66 2.14
C HIS A 98 10.52 -9.94 1.88
N TYR A 99 10.34 -8.83 2.61
CA TYR A 99 9.28 -7.86 2.30
C TYR A 99 9.78 -6.83 1.31
N ARG A 100 8.89 -6.39 0.43
CA ARG A 100 9.15 -5.28 -0.49
C ARG A 100 7.94 -4.36 -0.56
N VAL A 101 8.18 -3.05 -0.58
CA VAL A 101 7.12 -2.04 -0.69
C VAL A 101 6.69 -1.88 -2.15
N PHE A 102 5.39 -1.78 -2.37
CA PHE A 102 4.75 -1.41 -3.62
C PHE A 102 3.68 -0.36 -3.37
N TYR A 103 3.33 0.38 -4.42
CA TYR A 103 2.35 1.45 -4.34
C TYR A 103 1.59 1.57 -5.65
N GLY A 104 0.46 2.28 -5.63
CA GLY A 104 -0.33 2.53 -6.82
C GLY A 104 -1.77 2.88 -6.53
N LEU A 105 -2.64 2.53 -7.48
CA LEU A 105 -4.09 2.66 -7.37
C LEU A 105 -4.73 1.27 -7.36
N MET A 106 -5.50 0.99 -6.31
CA MET A 106 -6.27 -0.24 -6.17
C MET A 106 -7.77 0.04 -6.13
N TRP A 107 -8.55 -0.97 -6.48
CA TRP A 107 -10.00 -0.94 -6.30
C TRP A 107 -10.34 -1.15 -4.82
N ASN A 108 -11.27 -0.37 -4.27
CA ASN A 108 -11.77 -0.63 -2.92
C ASN A 108 -12.54 -1.97 -2.85
N ASN A 109 -13.27 -2.28 -3.93
CA ASN A 109 -14.06 -3.50 -4.14
C ASN A 109 -13.92 -3.91 -5.61
N ALA A 110 -13.93 -5.21 -5.90
CA ALA A 110 -13.79 -5.71 -7.26
C ALA A 110 -14.90 -5.14 -8.17
N PRO A 111 -14.56 -4.33 -9.19
CA PRO A 111 -15.55 -3.76 -10.09
C PRO A 111 -15.95 -4.78 -11.15
N ASP A 112 -17.16 -4.63 -11.69
CA ASP A 112 -17.60 -5.35 -12.88
C ASP A 112 -16.88 -4.82 -14.14
N ALA A 113 -17.03 -5.55 -15.25
CA ALA A 113 -16.38 -5.21 -16.51
C ALA A 113 -16.84 -3.86 -17.07
N SER A 114 -18.11 -3.47 -16.88
CA SER A 114 -18.62 -2.19 -17.37
C SER A 114 -17.99 -1.01 -16.64
N LYS A 115 -17.78 -1.10 -15.33
CA LYS A 115 -17.05 -0.08 -14.55
C LYS A 115 -15.57 -0.01 -14.92
N LYS A 116 -14.93 -1.16 -15.18
CA LYS A 116 -13.54 -1.19 -15.65
C LYS A 116 -13.37 -0.51 -17.02
N ALA A 117 -14.39 -0.57 -17.88
CA ALA A 117 -14.38 -0.02 -19.23
C ALA A 117 -14.86 1.45 -19.34
N LEU A 118 -15.14 2.12 -18.22
CA LEU A 118 -15.51 3.54 -18.25
C LEU A 118 -14.38 4.37 -18.89
N PRO A 119 -14.68 5.32 -19.80
CA PRO A 119 -13.65 6.09 -20.51
C PRO A 119 -12.66 6.80 -19.58
N ALA A 120 -13.12 7.34 -18.46
CA ALA A 120 -12.25 7.99 -17.47
C ALA A 120 -11.27 7.00 -16.82
N VAL A 121 -11.74 5.79 -16.51
CA VAL A 121 -10.93 4.71 -15.91
C VAL A 121 -9.90 4.19 -16.92
N GLU A 122 -10.28 3.97 -18.17
CA GLU A 122 -9.35 3.54 -19.22
C GLU A 122 -8.30 4.61 -19.52
N ALA A 123 -8.68 5.89 -19.53
CA ALA A 123 -7.73 6.99 -19.71
C ALA A 123 -6.71 7.06 -18.56
N LEU A 124 -7.14 6.88 -17.31
CA LEU A 124 -6.23 6.80 -16.17
C LEU A 124 -5.33 5.56 -16.24
N ARG A 125 -5.88 4.40 -16.61
CA ARG A 125 -5.10 3.16 -16.79
C ARG A 125 -4.01 3.34 -17.84
N ALA A 126 -4.34 3.92 -19.00
CA ALA A 126 -3.38 4.18 -20.07
C ALA A 126 -2.23 5.07 -19.58
N ARG A 127 -2.54 6.19 -18.91
CA ARG A 127 -1.53 7.09 -18.34
C ARG A 127 -0.61 6.42 -17.32
N LEU A 128 -1.17 5.59 -16.44
CA LEU A 128 -0.37 4.82 -15.49
C LEU A 128 0.50 3.79 -16.21
N GLY A 129 -0.01 3.15 -17.26
CA GLY A 129 0.74 2.26 -18.13
C GLY A 129 1.93 2.95 -18.80
N ASP A 130 1.73 4.17 -19.31
CA ASP A 130 2.80 4.99 -19.91
C ASP A 130 3.86 5.40 -18.87
N ALA A 131 3.47 5.56 -17.60
CA ALA A 131 4.36 5.77 -16.46
C ALA A 131 5.01 4.46 -15.94
N GLY A 132 4.73 3.33 -16.59
CA GLY A 132 5.32 2.02 -16.29
C GLY A 132 4.61 1.22 -15.19
N PHE A 133 3.41 1.62 -14.78
CA PHE A 133 2.65 0.87 -13.78
C PHE A 133 2.08 -0.42 -14.39
N LYS A 134 2.08 -1.48 -13.59
CA LYS A 134 1.50 -2.78 -13.95
C LYS A 134 0.03 -2.81 -13.57
N HIS A 135 -0.81 -3.48 -14.35
CA HIS A 135 -2.24 -3.64 -14.06
C HIS A 135 -2.58 -5.09 -13.68
N SER A 136 -3.64 -5.27 -12.90
CA SER A 136 -4.24 -6.57 -12.61
C SER A 136 -5.72 -6.42 -12.28
N ASP A 137 -6.40 -7.50 -11.88
CA ASP A 137 -7.80 -7.41 -11.47
C ASP A 137 -8.04 -6.57 -10.22
N SER A 138 -7.08 -6.58 -9.28
CA SER A 138 -7.14 -5.84 -8.02
C SER A 138 -6.57 -4.42 -8.12
N PHE A 139 -5.69 -4.18 -9.10
CA PHE A 139 -4.95 -2.92 -9.24
C PHE A 139 -5.18 -2.30 -10.60
N LEU A 140 -5.60 -1.03 -10.62
CA LEU A 140 -5.62 -0.26 -11.86
C LEU A 140 -4.20 -0.03 -12.38
N GLY A 141 -3.28 0.26 -11.46
CA GLY A 141 -1.85 0.44 -11.73
C GLY A 141 -1.06 0.29 -10.44
N TRP A 142 0.05 -0.43 -10.45
CA TRP A 142 0.98 -0.55 -9.31
C TRP A 142 2.44 -0.68 -9.74
N GLN A 143 3.36 -0.31 -8.86
CA GLN A 143 4.81 -0.46 -9.06
C GLN A 143 5.53 -0.85 -7.76
N TRP A 144 6.67 -1.52 -7.92
CA TRP A 144 7.58 -1.81 -6.82
C TRP A 144 8.45 -0.59 -6.49
N LEU A 145 8.62 -0.31 -5.21
CA LEU A 145 9.64 0.59 -4.70
C LEU A 145 10.93 -0.18 -4.41
N PRO A 146 12.09 0.50 -4.31
CA PRO A 146 13.35 -0.13 -3.95
C PRO A 146 13.45 -0.44 -2.45
N TRP A 147 12.38 -0.29 -1.67
CA TRP A 147 12.40 -0.40 -0.21
C TRP A 147 12.07 -1.79 0.30
N HIS A 148 12.88 -2.22 1.27
CA HIS A 148 12.78 -3.51 1.94
C HIS A 148 12.73 -3.29 3.45
N PRO A 149 11.52 -3.11 4.04
CA PRO A 149 11.35 -2.44 5.34
C PRO A 149 11.93 -3.18 6.55
N ARG A 150 12.32 -4.45 6.39
CA ARG A 150 12.97 -5.27 7.43
C ARG A 150 14.46 -5.51 7.19
N ARG A 151 15.02 -4.97 6.12
CA ARG A 151 16.45 -5.10 5.80
C ARG A 151 17.25 -3.93 6.39
N ARG A 152 18.54 -4.19 6.61
CA ARG A 152 19.50 -3.23 7.19
C ARG A 152 19.52 -1.90 6.43
N ASP A 153 19.48 -1.95 5.12
CA ASP A 153 19.53 -0.81 4.19
C ASP A 153 18.27 0.07 4.23
N PHE A 154 17.19 -0.39 4.86
CA PHE A 154 16.03 0.45 5.17
C PHE A 154 15.98 0.86 6.64
N LEU A 155 16.21 -0.10 7.55
CA LEU A 155 16.11 0.13 8.99
C LEU A 155 17.17 1.10 9.51
N LEU A 156 18.42 1.00 9.05
CA LEU A 156 19.47 1.92 9.49
C LEU A 156 19.21 3.36 9.03
N PRO A 157 18.84 3.63 7.76
CA PRO A 157 18.39 4.97 7.40
C PRO A 157 17.17 5.44 8.19
N PHE A 158 16.21 4.58 8.49
CA PHE A 158 15.04 5.00 9.26
C PHE A 158 15.41 5.50 10.67
N ILE A 159 16.39 4.88 11.33
CA ILE A 159 16.84 5.32 12.67
C ILE A 159 17.85 6.47 12.63
N THR A 160 18.63 6.63 11.56
CA THR A 160 19.71 7.63 11.48
C THR A 160 19.35 8.89 10.69
N ARG A 161 18.45 8.76 9.70
CA ARG A 161 18.03 9.79 8.73
C ARG A 161 16.53 9.71 8.47
N ARG A 162 15.77 9.64 9.56
CA ARG A 162 14.31 9.40 9.55
C ARG A 162 13.56 10.35 8.62
N GLU A 163 13.80 11.65 8.76
CA GLU A 163 13.08 12.68 8.01
C GLU A 163 13.34 12.58 6.51
N GLU A 164 14.60 12.34 6.10
CA GLU A 164 14.96 12.14 4.69
C GLU A 164 14.25 10.93 4.10
N LEU A 165 14.23 9.81 4.83
CA LEU A 165 13.53 8.59 4.37
C LEU A 165 12.02 8.83 4.27
N LEU A 166 11.42 9.57 5.20
CA LEU A 166 10.01 9.91 5.16
C LEU A 166 9.67 10.88 4.02
N ASP A 167 10.55 11.83 3.70
CA ASP A 167 10.39 12.70 2.54
C ASP A 167 10.47 11.92 1.22
N ASP A 168 11.42 11.00 1.11
CA ASP A 168 11.49 10.08 -0.03
C ASP A 168 10.23 9.20 -0.12
N ALA A 169 9.71 8.73 1.03
CA ALA A 169 8.47 7.97 1.15
C ALA A 169 7.21 8.75 0.77
N MET A 170 7.23 10.08 0.81
CA MET A 170 6.13 10.92 0.37
C MET A 170 6.09 11.14 -1.14
N ARG A 171 7.20 11.01 -1.87
CA ARG A 171 7.25 11.26 -3.32
C ARG A 171 6.27 10.39 -4.12
N PRO A 172 6.13 9.07 -3.86
CA PRO A 172 5.16 8.24 -4.55
C PRO A 172 3.71 8.70 -4.35
N TRP A 173 3.38 9.16 -3.14
CA TRP A 173 2.06 9.73 -2.83
C TRP A 173 1.82 11.03 -3.58
N GLN A 174 2.79 11.94 -3.56
CA GLN A 174 2.71 13.22 -4.25
C GLN A 174 2.58 13.03 -5.75
N SER A 175 3.34 12.13 -6.36
CA SER A 175 3.21 11.80 -7.79
C SER A 175 1.80 11.27 -8.11
N LEU A 176 1.29 10.28 -7.37
CA LEU A 176 -0.07 9.76 -7.61
C LEU A 176 -1.16 10.82 -7.43
N LEU A 177 -1.07 11.66 -6.42
CA LEU A 177 -2.16 12.55 -6.00
C LEU A 177 -2.09 13.94 -6.63
N LEU A 178 -0.91 14.39 -7.08
CA LEU A 178 -0.76 15.65 -7.81
C LEU A 178 -0.74 15.43 -9.32
N GLU A 179 0.11 14.52 -9.81
CA GLU A 179 0.30 14.33 -11.26
C GLU A 179 -0.86 13.57 -11.90
N HIS A 180 -1.46 12.63 -11.16
CA HIS A 180 -2.62 11.85 -11.61
C HIS A 180 -3.91 12.19 -10.86
N GLY A 181 -3.87 13.18 -9.96
CA GLY A 181 -4.96 13.53 -9.05
C GLY A 181 -6.27 13.87 -9.76
N GLU A 182 -6.20 14.67 -10.83
CA GLU A 182 -7.41 15.06 -11.57
C GLU A 182 -8.03 13.88 -12.32
N GLN A 183 -7.22 13.01 -12.93
CA GLN A 183 -7.73 11.82 -13.62
C GLN A 183 -8.28 10.80 -12.63
N LEU A 184 -7.69 10.68 -11.45
CA LEU A 184 -8.23 9.90 -10.34
C LEU A 184 -9.59 10.45 -9.90
N ARG A 185 -9.70 11.78 -9.72
CA ARG A 185 -10.96 12.44 -9.36
C ARG A 185 -12.05 12.20 -10.41
N LEU A 186 -11.75 12.39 -11.70
CA LEU A 186 -12.68 12.14 -12.80
C LEU A 186 -13.10 10.67 -12.90
N SER A 187 -12.17 9.74 -12.68
CA SER A 187 -12.47 8.31 -12.66
C SER A 187 -13.42 7.96 -11.52
N ASN A 188 -13.17 8.48 -10.32
CA ASN A 188 -14.03 8.24 -9.17
C ASN A 188 -15.41 8.89 -9.32
N LEU A 189 -15.51 10.08 -9.92
CA LEU A 189 -16.79 10.68 -10.26
C LEU A 189 -17.59 9.80 -11.24
N ALA A 190 -16.96 9.33 -12.32
CA ALA A 190 -17.60 8.44 -13.28
C ALA A 190 -18.06 7.11 -12.65
N LEU A 191 -17.28 6.57 -11.71
CA LEU A 191 -17.63 5.35 -10.97
C LEU A 191 -18.82 5.56 -10.01
N GLN A 192 -18.96 6.77 -9.46
CA GLN A 192 -20.06 7.14 -8.58
C GLN A 192 -21.37 7.30 -9.36
N GLU A 193 -21.31 7.91 -10.54
CA GLU A 193 -22.45 8.18 -11.41
C GLU A 193 -22.88 6.96 -12.24
N ALA A 194 -21.97 6.00 -12.44
CA ALA A 194 -22.25 4.80 -13.21
C ALA A 194 -23.46 4.04 -12.61
N PRO A 195 -24.46 3.68 -13.45
CA PRO A 195 -25.61 2.93 -12.98
C PRO A 195 -25.15 1.66 -12.26
N ARG A 196 -25.76 1.34 -11.12
CA ARG A 196 -25.56 0.04 -10.49
C ARG A 196 -25.94 -1.00 -11.52
N SER A 197 -24.99 -1.84 -11.93
CA SER A 197 -25.27 -2.94 -12.85
C SER A 197 -26.38 -3.77 -12.22
N ALA A 198 -27.57 -3.71 -12.84
CA ALA A 198 -28.66 -4.58 -12.50
C ALA A 198 -28.23 -5.95 -12.98
N VAL A 199 -27.55 -6.70 -12.10
CA VAL A 199 -27.51 -8.15 -12.23
C VAL A 199 -28.96 -8.58 -12.05
N VAL A 200 -29.71 -8.60 -13.16
CA VAL A 200 -31.01 -9.24 -13.25
C VAL A 200 -30.75 -10.68 -12.85
N SER A 201 -31.11 -11.02 -11.61
CA SER A 201 -31.06 -12.40 -11.15
C SER A 201 -31.80 -13.25 -12.17
N LEU A 202 -31.17 -14.33 -12.65
CA LEU A 202 -31.79 -15.29 -13.57
C LEU A 202 -33.13 -15.83 -13.04
N ASP A 203 -33.37 -15.74 -11.73
CA ASP A 203 -34.64 -16.06 -11.09
C ASP A 203 -35.77 -15.10 -11.48
N GLN A 204 -35.48 -13.82 -11.75
CA GLN A 204 -36.48 -12.84 -12.19
C GLN A 204 -36.88 -13.02 -13.66
N LEU A 205 -36.01 -13.60 -14.50
CA LEU A 205 -36.33 -13.95 -15.89
C LEU A 205 -37.16 -15.24 -15.97
N ARG A 206 -36.94 -16.21 -15.06
CA ARG A 206 -37.74 -17.45 -15.01
C ARG A 206 -39.19 -17.23 -14.55
N GLY A 207 -39.47 -16.16 -13.80
CA GLY A 207 -40.82 -15.79 -13.38
C GLY A 207 -41.68 -15.13 -14.46
N ARG A 208 -41.07 -14.53 -15.50
CA ARG A 208 -41.80 -13.81 -16.56
C ARG A 208 -42.13 -14.65 -17.80
N SER A 209 -41.53 -15.83 -17.96
CA SER A 209 -41.84 -16.75 -19.08
C SER A 209 -43.04 -17.67 -18.82
N LYS A 210 -43.84 -17.41 -17.78
CA LYS A 210 -45.14 -18.05 -17.54
C LYS A 210 -46.22 -16.98 -17.44
N SER A 211 -46.53 -16.36 -18.57
CA SER A 211 -47.75 -15.59 -18.82
C SER A 211 -48.24 -15.90 -20.21
#